data_AF-A0A2C9M5C6-F1
#
_entry.id   AF-A0A2C9M5C6-F1
#
_cell.length_a   1.000
_cell.length_b   1.000
_cell.length_c   1.000
_cell.angle_alpha   90.00
_cell.angle_beta   90.00
_cell.angle_gamma   90.00
#
_symmetry.space_group_name_H-M   'P 1'
#
loop_
_entity.id
_entity.type
_entity.pdbx_description
1 polymer ?
#
loop_
_entity_poly.entity_id
_entity_poly.type
_entity_poly.pdbx_seq_one_letter_code
_entity_poly.pdbx_strand_id
1 'polypeptide(L)'
;MSKRSNLRTGSGRVRDVNKYQDGEIQDGGYVLTRYKKCWCRKCEGSVSPSNVWWEFDVSTATHVVFDDIEAVHTTLRLFYDKYESPVVNVDKVSVVDVKIKYDLCCLKCVTCDKNVGNILMEMFKNFKNNWGKVWNNYIDSRPKHKLNFIVSHPHGCSKQVSVGQWKDKLEVGRRCQLTYTTCTCPGSSGAYVHCLGCEDWTWSELVHSGSLKSGLNYSAVGYFHC
;
A
#
# COMPACT_ATOMS: atom_id res chain seq x y z
N MET A 1 -18.23 4.43 31.43
CA MET A 1 -16.97 4.56 30.68
C MET A 1 -17.07 3.71 29.41
N SER A 2 -17.27 4.34 28.25
CA SER A 2 -17.27 3.63 26.98
C SER A 2 -15.84 3.14 26.70
N LYS A 3 -15.65 1.82 26.54
CA LYS A 3 -14.40 1.26 26.01
C LYS A 3 -14.25 1.83 24.59
N ARG A 4 -13.52 2.94 24.42
CA ARG A 4 -13.00 3.34 23.12
C ARG A 4 -12.17 2.15 22.64
N SER A 5 -12.67 1.43 21.65
CA SER A 5 -11.81 0.52 20.91
C SER A 5 -10.70 1.38 20.30
N ASN A 6 -9.44 1.04 20.57
CA ASN A 6 -8.28 1.69 19.96
C ASN A 6 -8.16 1.27 18.48
N LEU A 7 -9.25 1.37 17.72
CA LEU A 7 -9.28 1.09 16.30
C LEU A 7 -8.50 2.21 15.60
N ARG A 8 -7.30 1.88 15.15
CA ARG A 8 -6.52 2.72 14.26
C ARG A 8 -6.95 2.44 12.83
N THR A 9 -7.14 3.50 12.06
CA THR A 9 -7.33 3.41 10.62
C THR A 9 -6.09 3.98 9.93
N GLY A 10 -5.79 3.40 8.78
CA GLY A 10 -4.68 3.82 7.94
C GLY A 10 -4.97 3.46 6.49
N SER A 11 -4.01 3.77 5.65
CA SER A 11 -4.03 3.51 4.22
C SER A 11 -2.85 2.63 3.84
N GLY A 12 -2.91 2.03 2.66
CA GLY A 12 -1.81 1.26 2.11
C GLY A 12 -1.93 1.10 0.60
N ARG A 13 -0.82 0.75 -0.04
CA ARG A 13 -0.77 0.49 -1.49
C ARG A 13 -0.59 -0.99 -1.75
N VAL A 14 -1.51 -1.58 -2.51
CA VAL A 14 -1.37 -2.95 -3.03
C VAL A 14 -0.25 -3.00 -4.07
N ARG A 15 0.57 -4.05 -3.97
CA ARG A 15 1.70 -4.34 -4.85
C ARG A 15 1.82 -5.84 -5.09
N ASP A 16 2.62 -6.19 -6.09
CA ASP A 16 3.15 -7.55 -6.28
C ASP A 16 2.07 -8.64 -6.21
N VAL A 17 0.99 -8.43 -6.96
CA VAL A 17 -0.15 -9.35 -7.06
C VAL A 17 0.25 -10.53 -7.95
N ASN A 18 0.22 -11.74 -7.38
CA ASN A 18 0.60 -12.98 -8.05
C ASN A 18 -0.49 -14.03 -7.87
N LYS A 19 -0.89 -14.69 -8.96
CA LYS A 19 -1.77 -15.86 -8.92
C LYS A 19 -0.94 -17.14 -8.79
N TYR A 20 -1.45 -18.04 -7.97
CA TYR A 20 -0.89 -19.38 -7.77
C TYR A 20 -1.94 -20.43 -8.08
N GLN A 21 -1.47 -21.55 -8.61
CA GLN A 21 -2.23 -22.79 -8.75
C GLN A 21 -1.37 -23.95 -8.30
N ASP A 22 -1.85 -24.72 -7.31
CA ASP A 22 -1.15 -25.89 -6.76
C ASP A 22 0.30 -25.60 -6.28
N GLY A 23 0.56 -24.36 -5.87
CA GLY A 23 1.86 -23.89 -5.41
C GLY A 23 2.76 -23.32 -6.51
N GLU A 24 2.30 -23.35 -7.76
CA GLU A 24 3.03 -22.81 -8.90
C GLU A 24 2.47 -21.44 -9.32
N ILE A 25 3.38 -20.50 -9.56
CA ILE A 25 3.02 -19.17 -10.04
C ILE A 25 2.54 -19.23 -11.49
N GLN A 26 1.41 -18.59 -11.78
CA GLN A 26 0.77 -18.70 -13.10
C GLN A 26 1.07 -17.53 -14.03
N ASP A 27 1.50 -16.38 -13.50
CA ASP A 27 1.57 -15.13 -14.26
C ASP A 27 3.01 -14.63 -14.50
N GLY A 28 4.01 -15.52 -14.38
CA GLY A 28 5.42 -15.17 -14.64
C GLY A 28 6.03 -14.19 -13.62
N GLY A 29 5.42 -14.04 -12.44
CA GLY A 29 6.02 -13.29 -11.34
C GLY A 29 7.24 -14.01 -10.75
N TYR A 30 7.99 -13.31 -9.90
CA TYR A 30 9.25 -13.80 -9.34
C TYR A 30 9.14 -14.32 -7.90
N VAL A 31 7.97 -14.13 -7.28
CA VAL A 31 7.79 -14.45 -5.86
C VAL A 31 7.32 -15.89 -5.74
N LEU A 32 8.17 -16.75 -5.17
CA LEU A 32 7.77 -18.10 -4.79
C LEU A 32 6.84 -18.05 -3.58
N THR A 33 5.78 -18.86 -3.63
CA THR A 33 4.95 -19.12 -2.44
C THR A 33 5.52 -20.32 -1.69
N ARG A 34 5.39 -20.32 -0.36
CA ARG A 34 5.72 -21.50 0.47
C ARG A 34 4.58 -22.50 0.58
N TYR A 35 3.43 -22.21 -0.03
CA TYR A 35 2.20 -22.97 0.15
C TYR A 35 1.82 -23.74 -1.12
N LYS A 36 1.30 -24.96 -0.95
CA LYS A 36 0.74 -25.75 -2.06
C LYS A 36 -0.76 -25.51 -2.28
N LYS A 37 -1.42 -24.87 -1.31
CA LYS A 37 -2.85 -24.55 -1.30
C LYS A 37 -3.05 -23.16 -0.72
N CYS A 38 -4.21 -22.56 -0.94
CA CYS A 38 -4.55 -21.28 -0.37
C CYS A 38 -4.44 -21.29 1.16
N TRP A 39 -3.81 -20.27 1.72
CA TRP A 39 -3.60 -20.09 3.16
C TRP A 39 -4.46 -18.95 3.75
N CYS A 40 -5.48 -18.48 3.03
CA CYS A 40 -6.45 -17.55 3.59
C CYS A 40 -7.23 -18.20 4.74
N ARG A 41 -7.82 -17.39 5.62
CA ARG A 41 -8.55 -17.90 6.80
C ARG A 41 -9.67 -18.90 6.45
N LYS A 42 -10.32 -18.75 5.28
CA LYS A 42 -11.36 -19.69 4.81
C LYS A 42 -10.81 -21.05 4.41
N CYS A 43 -9.57 -21.10 3.92
CA CYS A 43 -8.93 -22.33 3.44
C CYS A 43 -8.09 -23.00 4.54
N GLU A 44 -7.58 -22.22 5.49
CA GLU A 44 -6.86 -22.72 6.66
C GLU A 44 -7.79 -23.61 7.51
N GLY A 45 -7.48 -24.91 7.59
CA GLY A 45 -8.31 -25.88 8.31
C GLY A 45 -9.54 -26.38 7.54
N SER A 46 -9.75 -25.94 6.28
CA SER A 46 -10.79 -26.51 5.42
C SER A 46 -10.38 -27.91 4.93
N VAL A 47 -11.36 -28.81 4.77
CA VAL A 47 -11.18 -30.11 4.10
C VAL A 47 -10.98 -29.97 2.58
N SER A 48 -11.38 -28.82 2.03
CA SER A 48 -11.31 -28.49 0.60
C SER A 48 -10.69 -27.11 0.39
N PRO A 49 -9.41 -26.91 0.76
CA PRO A 49 -8.73 -25.64 0.53
C PRO A 49 -8.60 -25.38 -0.98
N SER A 50 -8.71 -24.11 -1.39
CA SER A 50 -8.61 -23.76 -2.81
C SER A 50 -7.21 -24.07 -3.35
N ASN A 51 -7.17 -24.69 -4.53
CA ASN A 51 -5.94 -24.90 -5.29
C ASN A 51 -5.50 -23.65 -6.04
N VAL A 52 -6.38 -22.66 -6.19
CA VAL A 52 -6.11 -21.40 -6.88
C VAL A 52 -6.29 -20.24 -5.90
N TRP A 53 -5.28 -19.37 -5.81
CA TRP A 53 -5.34 -18.19 -4.95
C TRP A 53 -4.46 -17.07 -5.48
N TRP A 54 -4.59 -15.90 -4.86
CA TRP A 54 -3.80 -14.71 -5.13
C TRP A 54 -3.12 -14.29 -3.85
N GLU A 55 -1.82 -14.01 -3.95
CA GLU A 55 -1.08 -13.31 -2.92
C GLU A 55 -0.69 -11.93 -3.41
N PHE A 56 -0.68 -10.97 -2.51
CA PHE A 56 -0.27 -9.62 -2.81
C PHE A 56 0.32 -8.97 -1.57
N ASP A 57 1.15 -7.96 -1.79
CA ASP A 57 1.81 -7.23 -0.73
C ASP A 57 1.10 -5.88 -0.54
N VAL A 58 1.11 -5.35 0.68
CA VAL A 58 0.63 -4.00 0.97
C VAL A 58 1.71 -3.24 1.71
N SER A 59 2.16 -2.14 1.11
CA SER A 59 3.03 -1.18 1.79
C SER A 59 2.19 -0.20 2.60
N THR A 60 2.52 -0.04 3.88
CA THR A 60 1.91 0.93 4.81
C THR A 60 2.99 1.45 5.77
N ALA A 61 2.62 2.29 6.73
CA ALA A 61 3.54 2.81 7.73
C ALA A 61 3.64 1.88 8.95
N THR A 62 4.80 1.79 9.60
CA THR A 62 5.00 0.94 10.78
C THR A 62 4.13 1.38 11.96
N HIS A 63 3.85 2.67 12.10
CA HIS A 63 2.94 3.13 13.17
C HIS A 63 1.45 2.79 12.90
N VAL A 64 1.10 2.33 11.69
CA VAL A 64 -0.24 1.80 11.35
C VAL A 64 -0.33 0.33 11.73
N VAL A 65 0.64 -0.49 11.30
CA VAL A 65 0.80 -1.90 11.70
C VAL A 65 2.26 -2.13 12.09
N PHE A 66 2.49 -2.36 13.37
CA PHE A 66 3.82 -2.40 13.98
C PHE A 66 4.50 -3.76 13.89
N ASP A 67 3.76 -4.83 14.15
CA ASP A 67 4.28 -6.20 14.26
C ASP A 67 3.26 -7.25 13.82
N ASP A 68 3.64 -8.53 13.93
CA ASP A 68 2.76 -9.66 13.60
C ASP A 68 1.52 -9.74 14.51
N ILE A 69 1.61 -9.27 15.77
CA ILE A 69 0.48 -9.28 16.69
C ILE A 69 -0.59 -8.31 16.18
N GLU A 70 -0.20 -7.11 15.77
CA GLU A 70 -1.10 -6.14 15.15
C GLU A 70 -1.60 -6.63 13.79
N ALA A 71 -0.74 -7.25 12.97
CA ALA A 71 -1.13 -7.77 11.66
C ALA A 71 -2.22 -8.85 11.76
N VAL A 72 -2.14 -9.77 12.71
CA VAL A 72 -3.17 -10.82 12.93
C VAL A 72 -4.54 -10.22 13.28
N HIS A 73 -4.56 -9.03 13.86
CA HIS A 73 -5.79 -8.30 14.20
C HIS A 73 -6.16 -7.21 13.18
N THR A 74 -5.45 -7.15 12.06
CA THR A 74 -5.69 -6.20 10.98
C THR A 74 -6.65 -6.77 9.94
N THR A 75 -7.51 -5.92 9.39
CA THR A 75 -8.37 -6.25 8.25
C THR A 75 -8.19 -5.17 7.18
N LEU A 76 -7.98 -5.59 5.94
CA LEU A 76 -7.92 -4.69 4.80
C LEU A 76 -9.31 -4.61 4.17
N ARG A 77 -9.81 -3.38 4.00
CA ARG A 77 -11.00 -3.11 3.18
C ARG A 77 -10.56 -2.67 1.79
N LEU A 78 -10.76 -3.53 0.80
CA LEU A 78 -10.45 -3.26 -0.59
C LEU A 78 -11.60 -2.52 -1.28
N PHE A 79 -11.29 -1.80 -2.36
CA PHE A 79 -12.25 -1.15 -3.27
C PHE A 79 -13.24 -0.18 -2.60
N TYR A 80 -12.85 0.45 -1.48
CA TYR A 80 -13.71 1.39 -0.76
C TYR A 80 -13.70 2.80 -1.38
N ASP A 81 -14.30 2.92 -2.55
CA ASP A 81 -14.21 4.13 -3.39
C ASP A 81 -15.28 5.16 -3.02
N LYS A 82 -16.46 4.69 -2.59
CA LYS A 82 -17.61 5.50 -2.18
C LYS A 82 -18.25 4.87 -0.95
N TYR A 83 -19.09 5.62 -0.24
CA TYR A 83 -19.77 5.13 0.97
C TYR A 83 -20.54 3.81 0.72
N GLU A 84 -21.18 3.70 -0.44
CA GLU A 84 -21.98 2.55 -0.88
C GLU A 84 -21.16 1.40 -1.48
N SER A 85 -19.82 1.53 -1.57
CA SER A 85 -18.98 0.48 -2.13
C SER A 85 -19.15 -0.83 -1.35
N PRO A 86 -19.28 -1.97 -2.05
CA PRO A 86 -19.34 -3.28 -1.42
C PRO A 86 -18.20 -3.49 -0.43
N VAL A 87 -18.48 -4.16 0.69
CA VAL A 87 -17.48 -4.49 1.69
C VAL A 87 -16.68 -5.71 1.20
N VAL A 88 -15.45 -5.48 0.76
CA VAL A 88 -14.52 -6.53 0.36
C VAL A 88 -13.37 -6.57 1.35
N ASN A 89 -13.38 -7.55 2.25
CA ASN A 89 -12.39 -7.66 3.32
C ASN A 89 -11.37 -8.77 3.05
N VAL A 90 -10.12 -8.50 3.42
CA VAL A 90 -9.05 -9.49 3.55
C VAL A 90 -8.55 -9.46 4.99
N ASP A 91 -8.66 -10.59 5.68
CA ASP A 91 -8.48 -10.70 7.13
C ASP A 91 -7.39 -11.70 7.54
N LYS A 92 -6.71 -12.31 6.58
CA LYS A 92 -5.46 -13.05 6.79
C LYS A 92 -4.31 -12.18 6.31
N VAL A 93 -3.61 -11.60 7.27
CA VAL A 93 -2.52 -10.64 7.08
C VAL A 93 -1.33 -11.11 7.92
N SER A 94 -0.12 -11.01 7.36
CA SER A 94 1.12 -11.26 8.08
C SER A 94 2.15 -10.22 7.71
N VAL A 95 3.11 -9.94 8.59
CA VAL A 95 4.20 -9.04 8.27
C VAL A 95 5.24 -9.78 7.40
N VAL A 96 5.74 -9.10 6.37
CA VAL A 96 6.90 -9.54 5.58
C VAL A 96 8.16 -8.86 6.06
N ASP A 97 8.08 -7.54 6.27
CA ASP A 97 9.22 -6.70 6.63
C ASP A 97 8.74 -5.46 7.39
N VAL A 98 9.48 -5.07 8.43
CA VAL A 98 9.22 -3.88 9.24
C VAL A 98 10.52 -3.10 9.40
N LYS A 99 10.50 -1.84 8.98
CA LYS A 99 11.61 -0.91 9.13
C LYS A 99 11.18 0.21 10.05
N ILE A 100 11.20 -0.04 11.37
CA ILE A 100 10.78 0.92 12.41
C ILE A 100 11.47 2.28 12.20
N LYS A 101 12.79 2.28 11.96
CA LYS A 101 13.58 3.51 11.73
C LYS A 101 13.10 4.32 10.52
N TYR A 102 12.48 3.67 9.54
CA TYR A 102 12.02 4.28 8.30
C TYR A 102 10.51 4.43 8.24
N ASP A 103 9.80 4.00 9.29
CA ASP A 103 8.35 3.98 9.40
C ASP A 103 7.65 3.31 8.21
N LEU A 104 8.14 2.12 7.86
CA LEU A 104 7.61 1.33 6.75
C LEU A 104 7.31 -0.10 7.19
N CYS A 105 6.13 -0.58 6.84
CA CYS A 105 5.70 -1.96 7.02
C CYS A 105 5.22 -2.54 5.68
N CYS A 106 5.64 -3.76 5.40
CA CYS A 106 5.17 -4.55 4.27
C CYS A 106 4.34 -5.74 4.79
N LEU A 107 3.10 -5.83 4.34
CA LEU A 107 2.15 -6.87 4.74
C LEU A 107 1.94 -7.85 3.60
N LYS A 108 1.97 -9.15 3.89
CA LYS A 108 1.52 -10.21 2.99
C LYS A 108 0.03 -10.47 3.20
N CYS A 109 -0.70 -10.50 2.09
CA CYS A 109 -2.13 -10.73 2.08
C CYS A 109 -2.49 -11.85 1.10
N VAL A 110 -3.65 -12.48 1.30
CA VAL A 110 -4.12 -13.59 0.47
C VAL A 110 -5.62 -13.57 0.26
N THR A 111 -6.06 -13.98 -0.94
CA THR A 111 -7.46 -14.28 -1.23
C THR A 111 -7.58 -15.47 -2.18
N CYS A 112 -8.58 -16.32 -1.97
CA CYS A 112 -9.00 -17.33 -2.97
C CYS A 112 -10.27 -16.92 -3.72
N ASP A 113 -10.78 -15.72 -3.49
CA ASP A 113 -11.89 -15.18 -4.27
C ASP A 113 -11.36 -14.75 -5.64
N LYS A 114 -11.80 -15.47 -6.67
CA LYS A 114 -11.37 -15.25 -8.06
C LYS A 114 -11.73 -13.86 -8.58
N ASN A 115 -12.87 -13.30 -8.17
CA ASN A 115 -13.29 -11.98 -8.61
C ASN A 115 -12.37 -10.92 -8.00
N VAL A 116 -12.12 -11.00 -6.68
CA VAL A 116 -11.20 -10.08 -6.00
C VAL A 116 -9.78 -10.18 -6.57
N GLY A 117 -9.26 -11.40 -6.72
CA GLY A 117 -7.92 -11.64 -7.25
C GLY A 117 -7.70 -11.10 -8.66
N ASN A 118 -8.65 -11.36 -9.57
CA ASN A 118 -8.58 -10.85 -10.94
C ASN A 118 -8.63 -9.32 -11.00
N ILE A 119 -9.50 -8.68 -10.19
CA ILE A 119 -9.58 -7.21 -10.13
C ILE A 119 -8.24 -6.62 -9.66
N LEU A 120 -7.62 -7.19 -8.62
CA LEU A 120 -6.32 -6.71 -8.12
C LEU A 120 -5.22 -6.83 -9.18
N MET A 121 -5.17 -7.95 -9.90
CA MET A 121 -4.22 -8.15 -10.98
C MET A 121 -4.41 -7.14 -12.11
N GLU A 122 -5.64 -6.93 -12.54
CA GLU A 122 -5.97 -5.98 -13.59
C GLU A 122 -5.60 -4.55 -13.18
N MET A 123 -5.98 -4.14 -11.96
CA MET A 123 -5.61 -2.84 -11.40
C MET A 123 -4.09 -2.66 -11.33
N PHE A 124 -3.35 -3.67 -10.90
CA PHE A 124 -1.88 -3.59 -10.80
C PHE A 124 -1.22 -3.50 -12.18
N LYS A 125 -1.72 -4.25 -13.17
CA LYS A 125 -1.26 -4.16 -14.57
C LYS A 125 -1.55 -2.77 -15.16
N ASN A 126 -2.76 -2.27 -14.94
CA ASN A 126 -3.17 -0.94 -15.39
C ASN A 126 -2.34 0.16 -14.73
N PHE A 127 -2.06 0.04 -13.43
CA PHE A 127 -1.18 0.96 -12.71
C PHE A 127 0.22 1.01 -13.35
N LYS A 128 0.86 -0.14 -13.56
CA LYS A 128 2.20 -0.20 -14.19
C LYS A 128 2.20 0.43 -15.59
N ASN A 129 1.22 0.11 -16.42
CA ASN A 129 1.11 0.64 -17.78
C ASN A 129 0.87 2.17 -17.80
N ASN A 130 0.02 2.67 -16.91
CA ASN A 130 -0.31 4.09 -16.86
C ASN A 130 0.81 4.91 -16.20
N TRP A 131 1.48 4.35 -15.20
CA TRP A 131 2.57 5.06 -14.52
C TRP A 131 3.73 5.35 -15.46
N GLY A 132 4.09 4.42 -16.35
CA GLY A 132 5.12 4.70 -17.37
C GLY A 132 4.78 5.89 -18.26
N LYS A 133 3.50 6.05 -18.62
CA LYS A 133 3.02 7.22 -19.39
C LYS A 133 3.08 8.51 -18.58
N VAL A 134 2.65 8.45 -17.31
CA VAL A 134 2.74 9.60 -16.38
C VAL A 134 4.20 10.00 -16.19
N TRP A 135 5.11 9.05 -16.00
CA TRP A 135 6.52 9.36 -15.87
C TRP A 135 7.07 10.07 -17.12
N ASN A 136 6.85 9.52 -18.31
CA ASN A 136 7.29 10.12 -19.58
C ASN A 136 6.75 11.54 -19.79
N ASN A 137 5.47 11.78 -19.47
CA ASN A 137 4.84 13.08 -19.71
C ASN A 137 5.30 14.17 -18.74
N TYR A 138 5.81 13.80 -17.56
CA TYR A 138 6.07 14.76 -16.48
C TYR A 138 7.54 14.84 -16.05
N ILE A 139 8.43 14.00 -16.60
CA ILE A 139 9.87 13.97 -16.25
C ILE A 139 10.53 15.34 -16.36
N ASP A 140 10.27 16.09 -17.44
CA ASP A 140 10.87 17.42 -17.68
C ASP A 140 10.27 18.51 -16.77
N SER A 141 9.02 18.33 -16.35
CA SER A 141 8.30 19.30 -15.49
C SER A 141 8.62 19.14 -14.00
N ARG A 142 9.22 18.00 -13.63
CA ARG A 142 9.53 17.58 -12.26
C ARG A 142 10.28 18.64 -11.43
N PRO A 143 11.43 19.20 -11.85
CA PRO A 143 12.19 20.14 -11.03
C PRO A 143 11.42 21.44 -10.77
N LYS A 144 10.52 21.83 -11.69
CA LYS A 144 9.78 23.08 -11.63
C LYS A 144 8.50 22.96 -10.79
N HIS A 145 7.69 21.94 -11.05
CA HIS A 145 6.34 21.86 -10.47
C HIS A 145 6.28 21.08 -9.17
N LYS A 146 7.19 20.11 -8.99
CA LYS A 146 7.23 19.22 -7.82
C LYS A 146 5.87 18.65 -7.44
N LEU A 147 5.02 18.36 -8.43
CA LEU A 147 3.65 17.93 -8.18
C LEU A 147 3.65 16.55 -7.53
N ASN A 148 2.84 16.39 -6.48
CA ASN A 148 2.57 15.09 -5.91
C ASN A 148 1.08 14.93 -5.59
N PHE A 149 0.64 13.69 -5.47
CA PHE A 149 -0.71 13.37 -5.01
C PHE A 149 -0.70 12.16 -4.08
N ILE A 150 -1.73 12.08 -3.25
CA ILE A 150 -1.93 11.00 -2.30
C ILE A 150 -3.33 10.44 -2.52
N VAL A 151 -3.42 9.12 -2.67
CA VAL A 151 -4.67 8.37 -2.65
C VAL A 151 -4.78 7.69 -1.29
N SER A 152 -5.78 8.06 -0.50
CA SER A 152 -5.88 7.58 0.89
C SER A 152 -7.32 7.41 1.35
N HIS A 153 -7.49 6.91 2.59
CA HIS A 153 -8.77 6.80 3.29
C HIS A 153 -8.80 7.70 4.53
N PRO A 154 -8.97 9.03 4.35
CA PRO A 154 -9.19 9.99 5.44
C PRO A 154 -10.18 9.48 6.47
N HIS A 155 -9.77 9.42 7.73
CA HIS A 155 -10.54 8.92 8.87
C HIS A 155 -11.07 7.49 8.73
N GLY A 156 -10.54 6.70 7.78
CA GLY A 156 -11.08 5.40 7.40
C GLY A 156 -12.33 5.48 6.51
N CYS A 157 -12.64 6.63 5.91
CA CYS A 157 -13.75 6.86 5.00
C CYS A 157 -13.42 6.42 3.55
N SER A 158 -14.35 6.70 2.63
CA SER A 158 -14.17 6.40 1.21
C SER A 158 -12.91 7.07 0.66
N LYS A 159 -12.29 6.42 -0.31
CA LYS A 159 -11.06 6.85 -0.97
C LYS A 159 -11.13 8.32 -1.40
N GLN A 160 -10.09 9.07 -1.08
CA GLN A 160 -9.92 10.46 -1.51
C GLN A 160 -8.59 10.63 -2.24
N VAL A 161 -8.55 11.59 -3.16
CA VAL A 161 -7.32 12.02 -3.83
C VAL A 161 -7.02 13.45 -3.41
N SER A 162 -5.83 13.66 -2.85
CA SER A 162 -5.33 15.00 -2.52
C SER A 162 -4.12 15.31 -3.39
N VAL A 163 -4.05 16.54 -3.89
CA VAL A 163 -2.98 17.01 -4.77
C VAL A 163 -2.23 18.14 -4.07
N GLY A 164 -0.91 18.16 -4.22
CA GLY A 164 -0.06 19.19 -3.62
C GLY A 164 1.29 19.25 -4.30
N GLN A 165 2.27 19.78 -3.56
CA GLN A 165 3.64 19.85 -4.03
C GLN A 165 4.58 19.34 -2.95
N TRP A 166 5.58 18.55 -3.35
CA TRP A 166 6.71 18.27 -2.49
C TRP A 166 7.67 19.47 -2.45
N LYS A 167 8.35 19.65 -1.31
CA LYS A 167 9.17 20.83 -1.03
C LYS A 167 10.63 20.43 -0.92
N ASP A 168 10.96 19.71 0.15
CA ASP A 168 12.34 19.36 0.50
C ASP A 168 12.53 17.85 0.43
N LYS A 169 13.76 17.46 0.08
CA LYS A 169 14.26 16.09 0.11
C LYS A 169 15.33 16.03 1.20
N LEU A 170 15.04 15.40 2.32
CA LEU A 170 16.00 15.18 3.39
C LEU A 170 16.71 13.85 3.15
N GLU A 171 18.02 13.88 2.94
CA GLU A 171 18.82 12.67 2.76
C GLU A 171 19.03 11.93 4.08
N VAL A 172 18.80 10.62 4.04
CA VAL A 172 18.97 9.70 5.17
C VAL A 172 19.78 8.50 4.67
N GLY A 173 21.12 8.66 4.65
CA GLY A 173 22.01 7.69 4.03
C GLY A 173 21.77 7.60 2.51
N ARG A 174 21.43 6.41 2.00
CA ARG A 174 21.09 6.20 0.57
C ARG A 174 19.61 6.38 0.24
N ARG A 175 18.83 6.89 1.19
CA ARG A 175 17.36 7.06 1.11
C ARG A 175 17.02 8.52 1.35
N CYS A 176 15.76 8.90 1.17
CA CYS A 176 15.31 10.21 1.61
C CYS A 176 13.91 10.19 2.22
N GLN A 177 13.62 11.26 2.94
CA GLN A 177 12.30 11.66 3.38
C GLN A 177 11.88 12.92 2.62
N LEU A 178 10.63 12.96 2.18
CA LEU A 178 10.07 14.12 1.49
C LEU A 178 9.17 14.91 2.42
N THR A 179 9.23 16.24 2.33
CA THR A 179 8.21 17.13 2.88
C THR A 179 7.28 17.62 1.77
N TYR A 180 6.02 17.88 2.08
CA TYR A 180 5.03 18.29 1.08
C TYR A 180 3.82 19.02 1.69
N THR A 181 3.09 19.73 0.82
CA THR A 181 1.88 20.49 1.18
C THR A 181 0.58 19.74 0.91
N THR A 182 0.63 18.53 0.36
CA THR A 182 -0.55 17.70 0.07
C THR A 182 -1.33 17.47 1.36
N CYS A 183 -2.61 17.80 1.37
CA CYS A 183 -3.46 17.63 2.55
C CYS A 183 -3.54 16.16 2.98
N THR A 184 -3.47 15.92 4.28
CA THR A 184 -3.67 14.62 4.91
C THR A 184 -4.40 14.82 6.24
N CYS A 185 -4.90 13.74 6.81
CA CYS A 185 -5.53 13.73 8.12
C CYS A 185 -5.36 12.33 8.73
N PRO A 186 -5.80 12.08 9.98
CA PRO A 186 -5.84 10.73 10.55
C PRO A 186 -6.49 9.75 9.57
N GLY A 187 -5.92 8.56 9.37
CA GLY A 187 -6.36 7.59 8.34
C GLY A 187 -5.58 7.67 7.01
N SER A 188 -4.91 8.80 6.72
CA SER A 188 -4.00 8.91 5.57
C SER A 188 -2.64 8.28 5.80
N SER A 189 -2.25 7.98 7.05
CA SER A 189 -1.00 7.30 7.37
C SER A 189 -0.83 6.00 6.56
N GLY A 190 0.36 5.77 6.03
CA GLY A 190 0.64 4.61 5.17
C GLY A 190 0.18 4.76 3.71
N ALA A 191 -0.56 5.81 3.36
CA ALA A 191 -0.91 6.10 1.97
C ALA A 191 0.33 6.46 1.17
N TYR A 192 0.38 6.05 -0.09
CA TYR A 192 1.53 6.33 -0.93
C TYR A 192 1.58 7.79 -1.38
N VAL A 193 2.79 8.37 -1.41
CA VAL A 193 3.07 9.72 -1.91
C VAL A 193 3.57 9.60 -3.34
N HIS A 194 2.69 9.80 -4.31
CA HIS A 194 3.02 9.74 -5.73
C HIS A 194 3.61 11.07 -6.20
N CYS A 195 4.89 11.09 -6.56
CA CYS A 195 5.56 12.26 -7.12
C CYS A 195 5.62 12.16 -8.66
N LEU A 196 5.05 13.13 -9.36
CA LEU A 196 5.03 13.11 -10.83
C LEU A 196 6.43 13.34 -11.42
N GLY A 197 6.74 12.62 -12.50
CA GLY A 197 8.04 12.66 -13.18
C GLY A 197 9.18 11.97 -12.42
N CYS A 198 8.91 11.41 -11.24
CA CYS A 198 9.84 10.54 -10.54
C CYS A 198 9.55 9.09 -10.88
N GLU A 199 10.59 8.26 -10.93
CA GLU A 199 10.38 6.84 -11.16
C GLU A 199 9.68 6.22 -9.95
N ASP A 200 8.50 5.65 -10.17
CA ASP A 200 7.79 4.83 -9.18
C ASP A 200 8.05 3.38 -9.60
N TRP A 201 9.31 2.95 -9.50
CA TRP A 201 9.56 1.52 -9.44
C TRP A 201 8.81 0.98 -8.23
N THR A 202 8.47 -0.30 -8.26
CA THR A 202 7.72 -0.95 -7.19
C THR A 202 8.33 -0.69 -5.80
N TRP A 203 9.60 -0.27 -5.68
CA TRP A 203 10.36 -0.16 -4.44
C TRP A 203 10.52 1.26 -3.88
N SER A 204 9.88 2.28 -4.44
CA SER A 204 9.77 3.53 -3.69
C SER A 204 8.93 3.25 -2.44
N GLU A 205 9.47 3.58 -1.27
CA GLU A 205 8.87 3.30 0.06
C GLU A 205 8.29 4.59 0.67
N LEU A 206 7.79 5.50 -0.19
CA LEU A 206 7.33 6.84 0.18
C LEU A 206 5.87 6.83 0.64
N VAL A 207 5.61 6.23 1.81
CA VAL A 207 4.28 6.31 2.44
C VAL A 207 4.17 7.56 3.31
N HIS A 208 2.98 8.12 3.49
CA HIS A 208 2.76 9.24 4.41
C HIS A 208 2.99 8.78 5.86
N SER A 209 3.82 9.52 6.58
CA SER A 209 4.21 9.19 7.96
C SER A 209 3.60 10.15 8.98
N GLY A 210 3.59 11.45 8.70
CA GLY A 210 2.99 12.41 9.62
C GLY A 210 3.10 13.86 9.18
N SER A 211 2.91 14.78 10.12
CA SER A 211 2.98 16.23 9.92
C SER A 211 3.97 16.90 10.87
N LEU A 212 4.67 17.92 10.37
CA LEU A 212 5.56 18.78 11.14
C LEU A 212 4.77 19.91 11.79
N LYS A 213 5.34 20.53 12.84
CA LYS A 213 4.76 21.73 13.48
C LYS A 213 4.60 22.92 12.52
N SER A 214 5.37 22.95 11.42
CA SER A 214 5.25 23.95 10.37
C SER A 214 3.99 23.79 9.50
N GLY A 215 3.24 22.70 9.66
CA GLY A 215 2.08 22.36 8.82
C GLY A 215 2.43 21.58 7.56
N LEU A 216 3.72 21.33 7.28
CA LEU A 216 4.13 20.45 6.18
C LEU A 216 3.95 18.98 6.59
N ASN A 217 3.50 18.17 5.64
CA ASN A 217 3.46 16.72 5.78
C ASN A 217 4.80 16.10 5.38
N TYR A 218 5.08 14.90 5.87
CA TYR A 218 6.29 14.16 5.52
C TYR A 218 6.04 12.67 5.26
N SER A 219 6.91 12.08 4.43
CA SER A 219 6.89 10.66 4.11
C SER A 219 7.74 9.82 5.08
N ALA A 220 7.55 8.52 5.04
CA ALA A 220 8.54 7.53 5.44
C ALA A 220 9.86 7.71 4.66
N VAL A 221 10.92 7.06 5.15
CA VAL A 221 12.25 7.11 4.54
C VAL A 221 12.37 6.01 3.49
N GLY A 222 12.39 6.40 2.22
CA GLY A 222 12.40 5.47 1.08
C GLY A 222 13.42 5.80 0.01
N TYR A 223 13.52 4.91 -0.99
CA TYR A 223 14.25 5.24 -2.21
C TYR A 223 13.44 6.25 -3.02
N PHE A 224 14.15 7.27 -3.49
CA PHE A 224 13.60 8.31 -4.35
C PHE A 224 14.66 8.70 -5.36
N HIS A 225 14.46 8.17 -6.56
CA HIS A 225 15.29 8.47 -7.71
C HIS A 225 14.59 9.55 -8.53
N CYS A 226 14.99 10.77 -8.19
CA CYS A 226 14.81 11.96 -8.98
C CYS A 226 16.19 12.64 -8.98
#